data_AF-A0A971T3E8-F1
#
_entry.id   AF-A0A971T3E8-F1
#
_cell.length_a   1.000
_cell.length_b   1.000
_cell.length_c   1.000
_cell.angle_alpha   90.00
_cell.angle_beta   90.00
_cell.angle_gamma   90.00
#
_symmetry.space_group_name_H-M   'P 1'
#
loop_
_entity.id
_entity.type
_entity.pdbx_description
1 polymer ?
#
loop_
_entity_poly.entity_id
_entity_poly.type
_entity_poly.pdbx_seq_one_letter_code
_entity_poly.pdbx_strand_id
1 'polypeptide(L)'
;MKRLNFEIQGSYAGQPSVADSVIYAVNGGDIDAIDEVTGQLLWTYDTSDAFVGELILCNSHIIAGTNAKTCVISIEDQQLEWEYPVSGFMAMSDNRLYVAGINGTLTAFSMPNLQSDQILDFIIQGPEDIDEYATTGFQAAVEYEGGFEWFVTSKTNWSISCVPQDIAEIDQLGRVTTYDKDGLVTITATFTTGDQTVIAEKTVNIVHPITVYYVDIAHGDDSGFGITPHEPFASIQRAIDEAWDGDTIFVEGGIYEEVIDFLGKKITLKAVNDAVTLLGPNPAPLQDTSSEDTLAVESPVYIQAPQTFACVVFDNNETEESILENFIVTGVFAGIYCGSGSPTIKNVTSVRNGYGLAVWGPGNPSVDSSIFWGNSIADCFGGTVSYSCVERGAPGEGNIALEPLFADFSKGDYHLLSERGRYNPSLSQWVLDDVTSPCIASGNPNSDDSNERMPNGGRINMGAYGGLYQASMKAWPLSADTNRDGIVNMPDLATLAQSWLMKVE
;
A
#
# COMPACT_ATOMS: atom_id res chain seq x y z
N MET A 1 -10.79 70.00 14.20
CA MET A 1 -9.46 69.47 13.84
C MET A 1 -9.71 68.09 13.26
N LYS A 2 -9.51 67.86 11.96
CA LYS A 2 -9.62 66.51 11.39
C LYS A 2 -8.24 65.85 11.56
N ARG A 3 -8.16 64.83 12.42
CA ARG A 3 -6.96 63.99 12.58
C ARG A 3 -7.11 62.80 11.65
N LEU A 4 -6.14 62.59 10.77
CA LEU A 4 -6.00 61.33 10.04
C LEU A 4 -5.49 60.28 11.04
N ASN A 5 -6.21 59.17 11.21
CA ASN A 5 -5.83 58.12 12.16
C ASN A 5 -4.84 57.14 11.52
N PHE A 6 -5.20 56.57 10.36
CA PHE A 6 -4.36 55.68 9.57
C PHE A 6 -4.70 55.78 8.07
N GLU A 7 -3.81 55.26 7.23
CA GLU A 7 -3.98 55.11 5.79
C GLU A 7 -3.35 53.77 5.38
N ILE A 8 -4.08 52.95 4.63
CA ILE A 8 -3.65 51.61 4.20
C ILE A 8 -3.55 51.64 2.68
N GLN A 9 -2.41 51.18 2.15
CA GLN A 9 -2.19 51.08 0.71
C GLN A 9 -2.63 49.70 0.21
N GLY A 10 -3.44 49.67 -0.84
CA GLY A 10 -3.98 48.43 -1.43
C GLY A 10 -4.84 48.73 -2.66
N SER A 11 -5.45 47.70 -3.22
CA SER A 11 -6.42 47.80 -4.31
C SER A 11 -7.85 47.89 -3.78
N TYR A 12 -8.03 48.64 -2.68
CA TYR A 12 -9.34 48.83 -2.05
C TYR A 12 -10.29 49.57 -2.98
N ALA A 13 -11.45 48.98 -3.26
CA ALA A 13 -12.48 49.56 -4.12
C ALA A 13 -13.88 49.27 -3.58
N GLY A 14 -14.83 50.17 -3.85
CA GLY A 14 -16.23 50.02 -3.43
C GLY A 14 -16.52 50.62 -2.05
N GLN A 15 -17.60 50.13 -1.42
CA GLN A 15 -18.07 50.59 -0.12
C GLN A 15 -17.54 49.65 0.97
N PRO A 16 -16.75 50.15 1.95
CA PRO A 16 -16.40 49.37 3.12
C PRO A 16 -17.62 49.22 4.04
N SER A 17 -17.70 48.09 4.73
CA SER A 17 -18.74 47.82 5.72
C SER A 17 -18.09 47.67 7.08
N VAL A 18 -18.72 48.23 8.12
CA VAL A 18 -18.13 48.30 9.46
C VAL A 18 -19.11 47.71 10.46
N ALA A 19 -18.64 46.75 11.25
CA ALA A 19 -19.38 46.15 12.36
C ALA A 19 -18.41 45.75 13.47
N ASP A 20 -18.84 45.85 14.73
CA ASP A 20 -18.09 45.35 15.90
C ASP A 20 -16.60 45.74 15.97
N SER A 21 -16.29 47.00 15.63
CA SER A 21 -14.91 47.54 15.58
C SER A 21 -14.00 46.95 14.51
N VAL A 22 -14.58 46.32 13.48
CA VAL A 22 -13.88 45.76 12.33
C VAL A 22 -14.43 46.38 11.03
N ILE A 23 -13.52 46.79 10.16
CA ILE A 23 -13.79 47.26 8.81
C ILE A 23 -13.58 46.09 7.86
N TYR A 24 -14.60 45.79 7.06
CA TYR A 24 -14.56 44.81 5.98
C TYR A 24 -14.54 45.55 4.65
N ALA A 25 -13.53 45.28 3.83
CA ALA A 25 -13.36 45.96 2.56
C ALA A 25 -12.83 45.01 1.49
N VAL A 26 -13.32 45.18 0.26
CA VAL A 26 -12.81 44.43 -0.90
C VAL A 26 -11.48 45.02 -1.34
N ASN A 27 -10.44 44.19 -1.40
CA ASN A 27 -9.08 44.54 -1.79
C ASN A 27 -8.61 43.61 -2.91
N GLY A 28 -8.56 44.11 -4.15
CA GLY A 28 -8.05 43.31 -5.28
C GLY A 28 -8.87 42.06 -5.64
N GLY A 29 -10.08 41.92 -5.09
CA GLY A 29 -10.96 40.76 -5.30
C GLY A 29 -11.18 39.93 -4.03
N ASP A 30 -10.37 40.14 -2.99
CA ASP A 30 -10.49 39.47 -1.70
C ASP A 30 -11.19 40.36 -0.68
N ILE A 31 -11.62 39.79 0.46
CA ILE A 31 -12.22 40.56 1.56
C ILE A 31 -11.20 40.66 2.70
N ASP A 32 -10.75 41.88 2.98
CA ASP A 32 -9.91 42.17 4.15
C ASP A 32 -10.79 42.55 5.35
N ALA A 33 -10.51 41.97 6.51
CA ALA A 33 -11.00 42.40 7.81
C ALA A 33 -9.90 43.20 8.53
N ILE A 34 -10.20 44.43 8.93
CA ILE A 34 -9.23 45.42 9.40
C ILE A 34 -9.73 46.01 10.72
N ASP A 35 -8.86 46.11 11.72
CA ASP A 35 -9.19 46.76 13.00
C ASP A 35 -9.53 48.25 12.79
N GLU A 36 -10.71 48.68 13.25
CA GLU A 36 -11.25 50.04 13.01
C GLU A 36 -10.40 51.14 13.69
N VAL A 37 -9.67 50.82 14.76
CA VAL A 37 -8.93 51.81 15.55
C VAL A 37 -7.50 51.96 15.04
N THR A 38 -6.84 50.84 14.75
CA THR A 38 -5.41 50.75 14.45
C THR A 38 -5.12 50.66 12.96
N GLY A 39 -6.08 50.22 12.15
CA GLY A 39 -5.87 49.93 10.73
C GLY A 39 -5.05 48.65 10.48
N GLN A 40 -4.89 47.79 11.49
CA GLN A 40 -4.18 46.52 11.35
C GLN A 40 -5.07 45.50 10.63
N LEU A 41 -4.50 44.79 9.65
CA LEU A 41 -5.14 43.64 9.02
C LEU A 41 -5.32 42.52 10.06
N LEU A 42 -6.55 42.05 10.23
CA LEU A 42 -6.90 40.93 11.10
C LEU A 42 -6.84 39.61 10.33
N TRP A 43 -7.46 39.57 9.15
CA TRP A 43 -7.44 38.43 8.23
C TRP A 43 -7.90 38.85 6.82
N THR A 44 -7.62 37.98 5.85
CA THR A 44 -8.09 38.11 4.46
C THR A 44 -8.83 36.83 4.07
N TYR A 45 -10.00 36.97 3.47
CA TYR A 45 -10.76 35.86 2.89
C TYR A 45 -10.56 35.89 1.37
N ASP A 46 -9.83 34.90 0.87
CA ASP A 46 -9.59 34.70 -0.57
C ASP A 46 -10.51 33.62 -1.14
N THR A 47 -10.87 33.78 -2.42
CA THR A 47 -11.50 32.71 -3.19
C THR A 47 -11.07 32.79 -4.66
N SER A 48 -11.41 31.77 -5.46
CA SER A 48 -11.20 31.79 -6.91
C SER A 48 -11.99 32.88 -7.64
N ASP A 49 -13.11 33.33 -7.06
CA ASP A 49 -14.01 34.31 -7.66
C ASP A 49 -13.85 35.68 -6.99
N ALA A 50 -13.47 36.69 -7.77
CA ALA A 50 -13.29 38.03 -7.24
C ALA A 50 -14.61 38.62 -6.69
N PHE A 51 -14.58 39.05 -5.43
CA PHE A 51 -15.66 39.81 -4.82
C PHE A 51 -15.75 41.22 -5.41
N VAL A 52 -16.98 41.68 -5.59
CA VAL A 52 -17.30 42.98 -6.17
C VAL A 52 -18.50 43.60 -5.47
N GLY A 53 -18.53 44.92 -5.40
CA GLY A 53 -19.69 45.67 -4.91
C GLY A 53 -19.73 45.83 -3.39
N GLU A 54 -20.95 45.88 -2.86
CA GLU A 54 -21.23 46.17 -1.45
C GLU A 54 -21.18 44.89 -0.61
N LEU A 55 -20.63 44.99 0.61
CA LEU A 55 -20.69 43.92 1.61
C LEU A 55 -21.83 44.21 2.58
N ILE A 56 -22.73 43.27 2.83
CA ILE A 56 -23.71 43.40 3.91
C ILE A 56 -23.22 42.58 5.09
N LEU A 57 -23.05 43.25 6.24
CA LEU A 57 -22.65 42.60 7.48
C LEU A 57 -23.90 42.27 8.31
N CYS A 58 -23.98 41.02 8.73
CA CYS A 58 -24.85 40.51 9.77
C CYS A 58 -24.05 40.38 11.08
N ASN A 59 -24.74 40.09 12.19
CA ASN A 59 -24.07 39.84 13.48
C ASN A 59 -23.02 38.71 13.44
N SER A 60 -23.13 37.78 12.47
CA SER A 60 -22.27 36.59 12.36
C SER A 60 -21.78 36.31 10.94
N HIS A 61 -22.21 37.07 9.93
CA HIS A 61 -21.99 36.73 8.53
C HIS A 61 -21.65 37.93 7.67
N ILE A 62 -20.89 37.68 6.61
CA ILE A 62 -20.64 38.60 5.51
C ILE A 62 -21.42 38.10 4.31
N ILE A 63 -22.31 38.93 3.78
CA ILE A 63 -22.97 38.69 2.51
C ILE A 63 -22.23 39.50 1.46
N ALA A 64 -21.63 38.80 0.49
CA ALA A 64 -20.76 39.37 -0.52
C ALA A 64 -21.21 38.97 -1.92
N GLY A 65 -21.13 39.90 -2.87
CA GLY A 65 -21.35 39.63 -4.28
C GLY A 65 -20.03 39.30 -4.97
N THR A 66 -20.04 38.34 -5.90
CA THR A 66 -19.00 38.18 -6.93
C THR A 66 -19.55 38.64 -8.27
N ASN A 67 -18.79 38.51 -9.36
CA ASN A 67 -19.31 38.81 -10.70
C ASN A 67 -20.45 37.88 -11.14
N ALA A 68 -20.62 36.72 -10.49
CA ALA A 68 -21.60 35.71 -10.90
C ALA A 68 -22.56 35.27 -9.79
N LYS A 69 -22.17 35.45 -8.51
CA LYS A 69 -22.86 34.86 -7.37
C LYS A 69 -23.08 35.86 -6.24
N THR A 70 -23.98 35.48 -5.34
CA THR A 70 -24.10 36.03 -4.00
C THR A 70 -23.63 34.95 -3.03
N CYS A 71 -22.75 35.30 -2.10
CA CYS A 71 -22.13 34.39 -1.13
C CYS A 71 -22.44 34.85 0.30
N VAL A 72 -22.60 33.91 1.22
CA VAL A 72 -22.72 34.13 2.66
C VAL A 72 -21.53 33.43 3.32
N ILE A 73 -20.71 34.21 4.02
CA ILE A 73 -19.47 33.76 4.64
C ILE A 73 -19.62 33.96 6.15
N SER A 74 -19.27 32.95 6.94
CA SER A 74 -19.25 33.06 8.40
C SER A 74 -18.07 33.90 8.88
N ILE A 75 -18.31 34.80 9.83
CA ILE A 75 -17.26 35.62 10.46
C ILE A 75 -16.45 34.78 11.47
N GLU A 76 -17.06 33.76 12.10
CA GLU A 76 -16.46 32.99 13.19
C GLU A 76 -15.37 32.02 12.69
N ASP A 77 -15.69 31.23 11.67
CA ASP A 77 -14.83 30.15 11.14
C ASP A 77 -14.36 30.39 9.70
N GLN A 78 -14.75 31.52 9.09
CA GLN A 78 -14.33 31.92 7.75
C GLN A 78 -14.66 30.86 6.70
N GLN A 79 -15.81 30.19 6.83
CA GLN A 79 -16.30 29.23 5.84
C GLN A 79 -17.40 29.84 4.97
N LEU A 80 -17.45 29.41 3.70
CA LEU A 80 -18.58 29.68 2.81
C LEU A 80 -19.76 28.82 3.26
N GLU A 81 -20.84 29.46 3.71
CA GLU A 81 -22.04 28.75 4.17
C GLU A 81 -23.11 28.61 3.09
N TRP A 82 -23.19 29.57 2.18
CA TRP A 82 -24.20 29.57 1.11
C TRP A 82 -23.73 30.37 -0.10
N GLU A 83 -24.10 29.92 -1.30
CA GLU A 83 -23.99 30.70 -2.51
C GLU A 83 -25.20 30.54 -3.43
N TYR A 84 -25.46 31.55 -4.25
CA TYR A 84 -26.51 31.49 -5.26
C TYR A 84 -26.10 32.23 -6.53
N PRO A 85 -26.42 31.71 -7.74
CA PRO A 85 -25.94 32.24 -9.02
C PRO A 85 -26.70 33.50 -9.48
N VAL A 86 -26.77 34.50 -8.60
CA VAL A 86 -27.26 35.85 -8.90
C VAL A 86 -26.25 36.84 -8.33
N SER A 87 -25.79 37.78 -9.15
CA SER A 87 -24.98 38.91 -8.74
C SER A 87 -25.73 40.22 -9.01
N GLY A 88 -25.53 41.21 -8.14
CA GLY A 88 -26.17 42.51 -8.26
C GLY A 88 -26.10 43.35 -6.99
N PHE A 89 -26.89 44.43 -6.96
CA PHE A 89 -27.00 45.27 -5.78
C PHE A 89 -27.83 44.57 -4.70
N MET A 90 -27.33 44.60 -3.48
CA MET A 90 -27.92 43.87 -2.37
C MET A 90 -28.54 44.82 -1.36
N ALA A 91 -29.65 44.40 -0.76
CA ALA A 91 -30.25 45.07 0.40
C ALA A 91 -30.84 44.02 1.33
N MET A 92 -30.85 44.29 2.62
CA MET A 92 -31.38 43.36 3.62
C MET A 92 -32.44 44.02 4.49
N SER A 93 -33.48 43.27 4.83
CA SER A 93 -34.51 43.68 5.80
C SER A 93 -34.97 42.46 6.59
N ASP A 94 -35.09 42.59 7.90
CA ASP A 94 -35.44 41.50 8.83
C ASP A 94 -34.63 40.22 8.52
N ASN A 95 -35.28 39.20 7.95
CA ASN A 95 -34.67 37.92 7.54
C ASN A 95 -34.63 37.73 6.01
N ARG A 96 -34.63 38.81 5.23
CA ARG A 96 -34.64 38.72 3.77
C ARG A 96 -33.51 39.49 3.13
N LEU A 97 -32.77 38.80 2.28
CA LEU A 97 -31.81 39.39 1.36
C LEU A 97 -32.49 39.63 0.02
N TYR A 98 -32.40 40.86 -0.47
CA TYR A 98 -32.87 41.27 -1.78
C TYR A 98 -31.68 41.50 -2.68
N VAL A 99 -31.65 40.86 -3.85
CA VAL A 99 -30.59 41.03 -4.85
C VAL A 99 -31.22 41.53 -6.14
N ALA A 100 -30.90 42.76 -6.51
CA ALA A 100 -31.26 43.36 -7.79
C ALA A 100 -30.21 42.93 -8.83
N GLY A 101 -30.50 41.82 -9.51
CA GLY A 101 -29.60 41.21 -10.46
C GLY A 101 -29.39 42.04 -11.72
N ILE A 102 -28.19 41.95 -12.29
CA ILE A 102 -27.81 42.69 -13.52
C ILE A 102 -28.69 42.37 -14.74
N ASN A 103 -29.41 41.24 -14.71
CA ASN A 103 -30.37 40.82 -15.74
C ASN A 103 -31.76 41.44 -15.58
N GLY A 104 -31.95 42.36 -14.62
CA GLY A 104 -33.23 43.04 -14.36
C GLY A 104 -34.20 42.28 -13.45
N THR A 105 -33.74 41.21 -12.80
CA THR A 105 -34.54 40.41 -11.86
C THR A 105 -34.27 40.88 -10.42
N LEU A 106 -35.31 41.11 -9.64
CA LEU A 106 -35.21 41.29 -8.19
C LEU A 106 -35.50 39.95 -7.50
N THR A 107 -34.47 39.34 -6.91
CA THR A 107 -34.58 38.07 -6.19
C THR A 107 -34.63 38.35 -4.69
N ALA A 108 -35.52 37.68 -3.96
CA ALA A 108 -35.60 37.75 -2.50
C ALA A 108 -35.32 36.37 -1.90
N PHE A 109 -34.33 36.29 -1.03
CA PHE A 109 -33.96 35.11 -0.26
C PHE A 109 -34.44 35.29 1.17
N SER A 110 -35.03 34.26 1.77
CA SER A 110 -35.32 34.25 3.21
C SER A 110 -34.21 33.46 3.90
N MET A 111 -33.61 34.02 4.95
CA MET A 111 -32.73 33.26 5.84
C MET A 111 -33.60 32.38 6.74
N PRO A 112 -33.23 31.11 6.98
CA PRO A 112 -34.02 30.23 7.84
C PRO A 112 -34.11 30.81 9.25
N ASN A 113 -35.27 30.63 9.87
CA ASN A 113 -35.39 30.89 11.29
C ASN A 113 -35.02 29.60 12.01
N LEU A 114 -33.75 29.47 12.37
CA LEU A 114 -33.15 28.27 13.00
C LEU A 114 -33.90 27.79 14.26
N GLN A 115 -34.78 28.62 14.85
CA GLN A 115 -35.60 28.27 16.01
C GLN A 115 -37.04 27.79 15.70
N SER A 116 -37.58 28.00 14.48
CA SER A 116 -38.99 27.68 14.18
C SER A 116 -39.22 26.72 13.03
N ASP A 117 -38.23 26.48 12.17
CA ASP A 117 -38.41 25.70 10.95
C ASP A 117 -38.20 24.20 11.24
N GLN A 118 -39.07 23.34 10.71
CA GLN A 118 -39.00 21.89 10.91
C GLN A 118 -37.87 21.30 10.06
N ILE A 119 -37.06 20.39 10.63
CA ILE A 119 -36.06 19.61 9.90
C ILE A 119 -36.77 18.52 9.08
N LEU A 120 -36.43 18.43 7.80
CA LEU A 120 -36.92 17.43 6.86
C LEU A 120 -35.93 16.28 6.67
N ASP A 121 -34.64 16.59 6.55
CA ASP A 121 -33.58 15.60 6.34
C ASP A 121 -32.28 16.04 7.03
N PHE A 122 -31.42 15.06 7.33
CA PHE A 122 -30.10 15.28 7.90
C PHE A 122 -29.13 14.23 7.37
N ILE A 123 -28.07 14.68 6.70
CA ILE A 123 -27.13 13.80 6.02
C ILE A 123 -25.68 14.14 6.37
N ILE A 124 -24.81 13.14 6.26
CA ILE A 124 -23.35 13.30 6.29
C ILE A 124 -22.84 13.22 4.85
N GLN A 125 -22.15 14.28 4.41
CA GLN A 125 -21.48 14.35 3.11
C GLN A 125 -19.97 14.09 3.29
N GLY A 126 -19.38 13.38 2.34
CA GLY A 126 -17.97 12.99 2.33
C GLY A 126 -17.74 11.79 1.41
N PRO A 127 -16.49 11.32 1.25
CA PRO A 127 -16.18 10.19 0.38
C PRO A 127 -16.74 8.87 0.93
N GLU A 128 -16.83 7.86 0.05
CA GLU A 128 -17.25 6.49 0.41
C GLU A 128 -16.09 5.65 0.98
N ASP A 129 -14.86 5.97 0.55
CA ASP A 129 -13.63 5.33 0.98
C ASP A 129 -12.61 6.40 1.44
N ILE A 130 -11.75 6.06 2.41
CA ILE A 130 -10.65 6.91 2.87
C ILE A 130 -9.38 6.06 2.90
N ASP A 131 -8.26 6.63 2.47
CA ASP A 131 -6.96 5.97 2.57
C ASP A 131 -6.51 5.87 4.03
N GLU A 132 -5.64 4.94 4.34
CA GLU A 132 -4.89 4.90 5.60
C GLU A 132 -4.00 6.14 5.81
N TYR A 133 -3.76 6.50 7.06
CA TYR A 133 -2.99 7.70 7.45
C TYR A 133 -3.49 9.02 6.84
N ALA A 134 -4.75 9.07 6.41
CA ALA A 134 -5.38 10.25 5.86
C ALA A 134 -6.13 11.04 6.93
N THR A 135 -6.23 12.35 6.72
CA THR A 135 -7.17 13.21 7.46
C THR A 135 -8.20 13.77 6.47
N THR A 136 -9.45 13.31 6.58
CA THR A 136 -10.53 13.63 5.63
C THR A 136 -11.68 14.36 6.33
N GLY A 137 -12.13 15.48 5.77
CA GLY A 137 -13.25 16.25 6.31
C GLY A 137 -14.62 15.75 5.83
N PHE A 138 -15.52 15.49 6.77
CA PHE A 138 -16.94 15.23 6.52
C PHE A 138 -17.77 16.45 6.89
N GLN A 139 -18.88 16.65 6.17
CA GLN A 139 -19.80 17.77 6.40
C GLN A 139 -21.17 17.25 6.82
N ALA A 140 -21.80 17.92 7.78
CA ALA A 140 -23.17 17.63 8.19
C ALA A 140 -24.11 18.67 7.56
N ALA A 141 -25.13 18.21 6.83
CA ALA A 141 -26.08 19.07 6.14
C ALA A 141 -27.52 18.76 6.57
N VAL A 142 -28.29 19.80 6.87
CA VAL A 142 -29.69 19.72 7.29
C VAL A 142 -30.58 20.34 6.21
N GLU A 143 -31.62 19.63 5.81
CA GLU A 143 -32.70 20.18 4.99
C GLU A 143 -33.85 20.67 5.90
N TYR A 144 -34.30 21.90 5.72
CA TYR A 144 -35.43 22.49 6.45
C TYR A 144 -36.67 22.64 5.55
N GLU A 145 -37.86 22.71 6.19
CA GLU A 145 -39.09 23.11 5.51
C GLU A 145 -38.91 24.43 4.76
N GLY A 146 -39.26 24.44 3.47
CA GLY A 146 -38.94 25.54 2.55
C GLY A 146 -37.91 25.18 1.49
N GLY A 147 -37.27 24.00 1.59
CA GLY A 147 -36.39 23.43 0.56
C GLY A 147 -34.96 23.97 0.60
N PHE A 148 -34.48 24.33 1.79
CA PHE A 148 -33.13 24.85 2.00
C PHE A 148 -32.25 23.81 2.69
N GLU A 149 -31.07 23.58 2.14
CA GLU A 149 -30.00 22.78 2.75
C GLU A 149 -28.98 23.71 3.40
N TRP A 150 -28.57 23.41 4.64
CA TRP A 150 -27.60 24.19 5.41
C TRP A 150 -26.52 23.30 6.03
N PHE A 151 -25.26 23.73 5.92
CA PHE A 151 -24.16 23.07 6.60
C PHE A 151 -24.14 23.45 8.08
N VAL A 152 -24.16 22.42 8.94
CA VAL A 152 -24.16 22.54 10.40
C VAL A 152 -22.97 21.80 11.02
N THR A 153 -21.92 21.55 10.23
CA THR A 153 -20.73 20.77 10.60
C THR A 153 -20.13 21.19 11.94
N SER A 154 -19.90 22.49 12.15
CA SER A 154 -19.32 23.04 13.39
C SER A 154 -20.28 23.04 14.59
N LYS A 155 -21.58 22.83 14.36
CA LYS A 155 -22.64 22.75 15.38
C LYS A 155 -23.08 21.31 15.65
N THR A 156 -22.45 20.35 14.99
CA THR A 156 -22.79 18.93 15.07
C THR A 156 -21.91 18.25 16.11
N ASN A 157 -22.50 17.38 16.91
CA ASN A 157 -21.75 16.48 17.77
C ASN A 157 -21.38 15.23 16.96
N TRP A 158 -20.09 15.00 16.79
CA TRP A 158 -19.54 13.89 16.01
C TRP A 158 -19.10 12.75 16.91
N SER A 159 -19.37 11.51 16.49
CA SER A 159 -18.80 10.31 17.09
C SER A 159 -18.48 9.28 16.02
N ILE A 160 -17.58 8.36 16.34
CA ILE A 160 -17.09 7.35 15.41
C ILE A 160 -17.10 5.98 16.09
N SER A 161 -17.46 4.94 15.34
CA SER A 161 -17.30 3.55 15.75
C SER A 161 -16.59 2.78 14.65
N CYS A 162 -15.65 1.94 15.05
CA CYS A 162 -14.73 1.29 14.12
C CYS A 162 -14.74 -0.23 14.29
N VAL A 163 -14.56 -0.94 13.17
CA VAL A 163 -14.35 -2.39 13.13
C VAL A 163 -13.18 -2.67 12.19
N PRO A 164 -11.98 -3.01 12.70
CA PRO A 164 -11.63 -3.20 14.12
C PRO A 164 -11.58 -1.89 14.93
N GLN A 165 -11.45 -1.99 16.27
CA GLN A 165 -11.35 -0.81 17.12
C GLN A 165 -10.04 -0.03 16.86
N ASP A 166 -10.06 1.27 17.15
CA ASP A 166 -8.91 2.17 17.13
C ASP A 166 -8.21 2.35 15.75
N ILE A 167 -8.94 2.13 14.64
CA ILE A 167 -8.41 2.38 13.28
C ILE A 167 -8.65 3.80 12.77
N ALA A 168 -9.50 4.58 13.45
CA ALA A 168 -9.76 5.97 13.12
C ALA A 168 -10.30 6.74 14.32
N GLU A 169 -10.11 8.06 14.28
CA GLU A 169 -10.73 9.02 15.20
C GLU A 169 -11.44 10.14 14.44
N ILE A 170 -12.40 10.82 15.07
CA ILE A 170 -13.09 11.99 14.51
C ILE A 170 -12.99 13.18 15.46
N ASP A 171 -12.68 14.36 14.92
CA ASP A 171 -12.64 15.61 15.69
C ASP A 171 -13.99 16.34 15.72
N GLN A 172 -14.04 17.46 16.46
CA GLN A 172 -15.26 18.27 16.58
C GLN A 172 -15.65 19.02 15.30
N LEU A 173 -14.76 19.07 14.31
CA LEU A 173 -15.00 19.69 13.01
C LEU A 173 -15.37 18.65 11.94
N GLY A 174 -15.63 17.39 12.33
CA GLY A 174 -16.00 16.32 11.42
C GLY A 174 -14.83 15.76 10.61
N ARG A 175 -13.58 15.96 11.05
CA ARG A 175 -12.39 15.41 10.38
C ARG A 175 -12.08 14.03 10.92
N VAL A 176 -12.05 13.04 10.03
CA VAL A 176 -11.66 11.67 10.34
C VAL A 176 -10.18 11.49 10.05
N THR A 177 -9.42 11.03 11.05
CA THR A 177 -8.01 10.64 10.90
C THR A 177 -7.92 9.12 10.99
N THR A 178 -7.35 8.47 9.98
CA THR A 178 -7.21 7.01 9.88
C THR A 178 -5.80 6.55 10.28
N TYR A 179 -5.67 5.28 10.67
CA TYR A 179 -4.44 4.67 11.18
C TYR A 179 -4.07 3.39 10.42
N ASP A 180 -3.12 2.62 10.97
CA ASP A 180 -2.39 1.51 10.35
C ASP A 180 -3.19 0.23 10.04
N LYS A 181 -4.52 0.32 9.90
CA LYS A 181 -5.40 -0.82 9.65
C LYS A 181 -6.57 -0.50 8.74
N ASP A 182 -6.94 -1.48 7.91
CA ASP A 182 -8.14 -1.44 7.10
C ASP A 182 -9.37 -1.75 7.97
N GLY A 183 -10.53 -1.42 7.43
CA GLY A 183 -11.78 -1.76 8.10
C GLY A 183 -12.89 -0.76 7.85
N LEU A 184 -13.99 -0.99 8.56
CA LEU A 184 -15.19 -0.19 8.44
C LEU A 184 -15.26 0.84 9.55
N VAL A 185 -15.51 2.07 9.14
CA VAL A 185 -15.76 3.21 10.02
C VAL A 185 -17.20 3.64 9.86
N THR A 186 -17.94 3.73 10.96
CA THR A 186 -19.27 4.36 10.99
C THR A 186 -19.16 5.69 11.71
N ILE A 187 -19.42 6.76 10.97
CA ILE A 187 -19.48 8.14 11.44
C ILE A 187 -20.92 8.44 11.82
N THR A 188 -21.13 8.92 13.04
CA THR A 188 -22.43 9.36 13.54
C THR A 188 -22.38 10.86 13.81
N ALA A 189 -23.29 11.59 13.18
CA ALA A 189 -23.52 13.00 13.39
C ALA A 189 -24.81 13.18 14.20
N THR A 190 -24.79 14.01 15.24
CA THR A 190 -25.99 14.41 16.00
C THR A 190 -26.10 15.93 16.02
N PHE A 191 -27.22 16.45 15.53
CA PHE A 191 -27.49 17.89 15.50
C PHE A 191 -28.77 18.22 16.28
N THR A 192 -28.71 19.25 17.13
CA THR A 192 -29.83 19.70 17.96
C THR A 192 -30.07 21.20 17.76
N THR A 193 -31.31 21.57 17.43
CA THR A 193 -31.74 22.99 17.37
C THR A 193 -33.14 23.14 17.96
N GLY A 194 -33.31 24.08 18.90
CA GLY A 194 -34.54 24.21 19.67
C GLY A 194 -34.89 22.90 20.38
N ASP A 195 -36.10 22.39 20.14
CA ASP A 195 -36.59 21.09 20.67
C ASP A 195 -36.36 19.91 19.70
N GLN A 196 -35.71 20.13 18.55
CA GLN A 196 -35.47 19.12 17.52
C GLN A 196 -34.06 18.53 17.65
N THR A 197 -33.93 17.20 17.59
CA THR A 197 -32.65 16.49 17.50
C THR A 197 -32.72 15.46 16.39
N VAL A 198 -31.74 15.48 15.48
CA VAL A 198 -31.61 14.58 14.34
C VAL A 198 -30.25 13.89 14.37
N ILE A 199 -30.22 12.65 13.86
CA ILE A 199 -29.03 11.80 13.83
C ILE A 199 -28.87 11.26 12.41
N ALA A 200 -27.65 11.30 11.90
CA ALA A 200 -27.26 10.71 10.63
C ALA A 200 -26.06 9.78 10.85
N GLU A 201 -26.01 8.69 10.07
CA GLU A 201 -24.91 7.75 10.08
C GLU A 201 -24.38 7.56 8.66
N LYS A 202 -23.05 7.51 8.52
CA LYS A 202 -22.37 7.17 7.27
C LYS A 202 -21.29 6.13 7.53
N THR A 203 -21.35 5.03 6.80
CA THR A 203 -20.30 4.00 6.82
C THR A 203 -19.32 4.28 5.68
N VAL A 204 -18.04 4.17 6.00
CA VAL A 204 -16.90 4.48 5.14
C VAL A 204 -15.89 3.35 5.27
N ASN A 205 -15.28 2.95 4.16
CA ASN A 205 -14.22 1.95 4.19
C ASN A 205 -12.84 2.62 4.30
N ILE A 206 -11.99 2.13 5.19
CA ILE A 206 -10.56 2.43 5.13
C ILE A 206 -9.95 1.45 4.13
N VAL A 207 -9.39 1.98 3.05
CA VAL A 207 -8.81 1.19 1.97
C VAL A 207 -7.31 1.40 1.94
N HIS A 208 -6.56 0.30 1.89
CA HIS A 208 -5.13 0.33 1.63
C HIS A 208 -4.86 0.23 0.13
N PRO A 209 -4.23 1.23 -0.52
CA PRO A 209 -3.75 1.09 -1.87
C PRO A 209 -2.59 0.09 -1.88
N ILE A 210 -2.74 -0.99 -2.66
CA ILE A 210 -1.69 -2.00 -2.83
C ILE A 210 -0.37 -1.30 -3.16
N THR A 211 0.60 -1.48 -2.28
CA THR A 211 1.88 -0.81 -2.30
C THR A 211 2.98 -1.82 -2.59
N VAL A 212 4.00 -1.35 -3.32
CA VAL A 212 5.22 -2.10 -3.57
C VAL A 212 6.35 -1.48 -2.77
N TYR A 213 6.94 -2.26 -1.88
CA TYR A 213 8.13 -1.88 -1.13
C TYR A 213 9.38 -2.47 -1.77
N TYR A 214 10.49 -1.77 -1.62
CA TYR A 214 11.80 -2.14 -2.13
C TYR A 214 12.78 -2.28 -0.97
N VAL A 215 13.60 -3.32 -1.00
CA VAL A 215 14.63 -3.60 -0.01
C VAL A 215 15.96 -3.80 -0.72
N ASP A 216 17.00 -3.11 -0.28
CA ASP A 216 18.37 -3.26 -0.77
C ASP A 216 19.36 -3.09 0.38
N ILE A 217 20.00 -4.18 0.80
CA ILE A 217 21.00 -4.17 1.88
C ILE A 217 22.18 -3.23 1.62
N ALA A 218 22.53 -2.97 0.35
CA ALA A 218 23.71 -2.19 0.01
C ALA A 218 23.45 -0.68 0.03
N HIS A 219 22.23 -0.25 -0.27
CA HIS A 219 21.87 1.16 -0.46
C HIS A 219 20.64 1.64 0.32
N GLY A 220 19.97 0.76 1.06
CA GLY A 220 18.74 1.08 1.76
C GLY A 220 18.90 1.86 3.06
N ASP A 221 17.80 2.45 3.50
CA ASP A 221 17.67 3.22 4.74
C ASP A 221 16.31 2.97 5.42
N ASP A 222 16.35 2.38 6.63
CA ASP A 222 15.16 2.03 7.39
C ASP A 222 14.42 3.24 7.99
N SER A 223 15.00 4.44 7.91
CA SER A 223 14.32 5.68 8.30
C SER A 223 13.43 6.27 7.18
N GLY A 224 13.55 5.75 5.96
CA GLY A 224 12.76 6.13 4.80
C GLY A 224 11.39 5.44 4.72
N PHE A 225 10.76 5.53 3.55
CA PHE A 225 9.44 4.93 3.27
C PHE A 225 9.50 3.64 2.45
N GLY A 226 10.63 3.33 1.77
CA GLY A 226 10.79 2.07 1.03
C GLY A 226 9.91 1.91 -0.22
N ILE A 227 9.10 2.91 -0.60
CA ILE A 227 8.11 2.81 -1.70
C ILE A 227 8.69 3.08 -3.09
N THR A 228 10.00 3.34 -3.21
CA THR A 228 10.67 3.50 -4.51
C THR A 228 11.98 2.73 -4.57
N PRO A 229 12.42 2.26 -5.76
CA PRO A 229 13.71 1.59 -5.90
C PRO A 229 14.93 2.47 -5.55
N HIS A 230 14.77 3.79 -5.49
CA HIS A 230 15.86 4.73 -5.18
C HIS A 230 15.96 5.06 -3.69
N GLU A 231 14.92 4.74 -2.92
CA GLU A 231 14.86 4.94 -1.47
C GLU A 231 14.34 3.64 -0.81
N PRO A 232 15.02 2.49 -1.03
CA PRO A 232 14.59 1.22 -0.47
C PRO A 232 14.86 1.16 1.04
N PHE A 233 14.17 0.26 1.72
CA PHE A 233 14.54 -0.14 3.08
C PHE A 233 15.88 -0.90 3.08
N ALA A 234 16.62 -0.81 4.19
CA ALA A 234 17.86 -1.56 4.38
C ALA A 234 17.59 -3.00 4.81
N SER A 235 16.54 -3.21 5.60
CA SER A 235 16.17 -4.50 6.16
C SER A 235 14.83 -5.04 5.65
N ILE A 236 14.74 -6.36 5.57
CA ILE A 236 13.54 -7.04 5.09
C ILE A 236 12.44 -6.98 6.16
N GLN A 237 12.77 -7.19 7.44
CA GLN A 237 11.78 -7.13 8.50
C GLN A 237 11.15 -5.74 8.61
N ARG A 238 11.93 -4.67 8.42
CA ARG A 238 11.40 -3.29 8.39
C ARG A 238 10.31 -3.12 7.33
N ALA A 239 10.52 -3.69 6.14
CA ALA A 239 9.54 -3.63 5.06
C ALA A 239 8.28 -4.42 5.38
N ILE A 240 8.40 -5.58 6.05
CA ILE A 240 7.27 -6.39 6.51
C ILE A 240 6.48 -5.66 7.60
N ASP A 241 7.17 -5.00 8.52
CA ASP A 241 6.52 -4.22 9.59
C ASP A 241 5.63 -3.12 8.99
N GLU A 242 6.05 -2.50 7.88
CA GLU A 242 5.28 -1.47 7.14
C GLU A 242 4.22 -2.03 6.19
N ALA A 243 4.45 -3.20 5.58
CA ALA A 243 3.57 -3.74 4.54
C ALA A 243 2.20 -4.14 5.10
N TRP A 244 1.17 -4.09 4.26
CA TRP A 244 -0.19 -4.52 4.58
C TRP A 244 -0.57 -5.76 3.79
N ASP A 245 -1.68 -6.38 4.17
CA ASP A 245 -2.27 -7.47 3.40
C ASP A 245 -2.48 -7.04 1.93
N GLY A 246 -1.98 -7.85 1.00
CA GLY A 246 -2.02 -7.57 -0.44
C GLY A 246 -0.75 -6.90 -1.00
N ASP A 247 0.12 -6.36 -0.16
CA ASP A 247 1.34 -5.69 -0.61
C ASP A 247 2.39 -6.65 -1.14
N THR A 248 3.31 -6.10 -1.94
CA THR A 248 4.47 -6.82 -2.47
C THR A 248 5.76 -6.17 -2.01
N ILE A 249 6.71 -6.97 -1.54
CA ILE A 249 8.05 -6.54 -1.16
C ILE A 249 9.05 -7.15 -2.14
N PHE A 250 9.70 -6.29 -2.92
CA PHE A 250 10.81 -6.65 -3.79
C PHE A 250 12.13 -6.48 -3.05
N VAL A 251 12.92 -7.56 -3.02
CA VAL A 251 14.20 -7.58 -2.31
C VAL A 251 15.33 -7.78 -3.31
N GLU A 252 16.25 -6.82 -3.40
CA GLU A 252 17.45 -6.96 -4.22
C GLU A 252 18.36 -8.05 -3.68
N GLY A 253 18.96 -8.82 -4.60
CA GLY A 253 19.85 -9.92 -4.26
C GLY A 253 21.01 -9.48 -3.36
N GLY A 254 21.22 -10.24 -2.30
CA GLY A 254 22.19 -9.91 -1.26
C GLY A 254 22.19 -10.95 -0.16
N ILE A 255 23.07 -10.77 0.82
CA ILE A 255 23.10 -11.58 2.04
C ILE A 255 22.52 -10.73 3.17
N TYR A 256 21.40 -11.16 3.70
CA TYR A 256 20.68 -10.49 4.79
C TYR A 256 20.79 -11.34 6.04
N GLU A 257 21.37 -10.76 7.09
CA GLU A 257 21.51 -11.38 8.41
C GLU A 257 20.32 -10.99 9.29
N GLU A 258 19.18 -11.60 9.02
CA GLU A 258 17.90 -11.27 9.64
C GLU A 258 17.10 -12.53 10.04
N VAL A 259 16.21 -12.34 11.01
CA VAL A 259 15.07 -13.23 11.21
C VAL A 259 13.86 -12.53 10.62
N ILE A 260 13.15 -13.23 9.74
CA ILE A 260 11.95 -12.71 9.11
C ILE A 260 10.73 -13.39 9.72
N ASP A 261 9.80 -12.59 10.23
CA ASP A 261 8.48 -13.00 10.69
C ASP A 261 7.42 -12.27 9.87
N PHE A 262 6.52 -13.03 9.25
CA PHE A 262 5.47 -12.48 8.40
C PHE A 262 4.34 -11.82 9.22
N LEU A 263 4.30 -11.98 10.54
CA LEU A 263 3.35 -11.32 11.43
C LEU A 263 1.86 -11.59 11.10
N GLY A 264 1.57 -12.69 10.39
CA GLY A 264 0.21 -13.01 9.94
C GLY A 264 -0.21 -12.32 8.64
N LYS A 265 0.68 -11.52 8.04
CA LYS A 265 0.37 -10.66 6.89
C LYS A 265 0.31 -11.45 5.58
N LYS A 266 -0.64 -11.08 4.72
CA LYS A 266 -0.88 -11.66 3.38
C LYS A 266 -0.08 -10.92 2.31
N ILE A 267 1.24 -10.94 2.47
CA ILE A 267 2.17 -10.21 1.61
C ILE A 267 2.92 -11.15 0.67
N THR A 268 3.33 -10.62 -0.48
CA THR A 268 4.30 -11.29 -1.34
C THR A 268 5.70 -10.75 -1.08
N LEU A 269 6.55 -11.55 -0.44
CA LEU A 269 7.97 -11.27 -0.27
C LEU A 269 8.77 -12.03 -1.33
N LYS A 270 9.40 -11.31 -2.25
CA LYS A 270 10.13 -11.94 -3.37
C LYS A 270 11.44 -11.25 -3.71
N ALA A 271 12.44 -12.06 -4.05
CA ALA A 271 13.68 -11.54 -4.60
C ALA A 271 13.48 -10.97 -6.03
N VAL A 272 14.31 -10.00 -6.41
CA VAL A 272 14.38 -9.44 -7.76
C VAL A 272 15.80 -9.50 -8.30
N ASN A 273 15.93 -9.71 -9.62
CA ASN A 273 17.18 -9.81 -10.39
C ASN A 273 18.08 -11.02 -10.07
N ASP A 274 18.30 -11.29 -8.79
CA ASP A 274 19.16 -12.33 -8.22
C ASP A 274 18.47 -12.90 -6.97
N ALA A 275 18.86 -14.10 -6.54
CA ALA A 275 18.32 -14.72 -5.34
C ALA A 275 18.79 -13.99 -4.07
N VAL A 276 17.92 -13.93 -3.06
CA VAL A 276 18.25 -13.37 -1.75
C VAL A 276 18.72 -14.47 -0.82
N THR A 277 19.87 -14.29 -0.17
CA THR A 277 20.38 -15.22 0.84
C THR A 277 20.06 -14.72 2.23
N LEU A 278 19.36 -15.55 3.02
CA LEU A 278 19.06 -15.28 4.41
C LEU A 278 19.94 -16.12 5.34
N LEU A 279 20.55 -15.44 6.31
CA LEU A 279 21.35 -16.03 7.38
C LEU A 279 20.72 -15.67 8.73
N GLY A 280 20.09 -16.64 9.40
CA GLY A 280 19.49 -16.39 10.70
C GLY A 280 20.49 -16.44 11.88
N PRO A 281 20.00 -16.24 13.12
CA PRO A 281 20.78 -15.77 14.26
C PRO A 281 21.66 -16.84 14.93
N ASN A 282 21.52 -18.11 14.56
CA ASN A 282 22.25 -19.20 15.21
C ASN A 282 22.56 -20.35 14.24
N PRO A 283 23.84 -20.55 13.87
CA PRO A 283 24.20 -21.62 12.96
C PRO A 283 23.89 -22.99 13.54
N ALA A 284 23.17 -23.81 12.76
CA ALA A 284 23.00 -25.21 13.10
C ALA A 284 24.39 -25.83 13.31
N PRO A 285 24.59 -26.65 14.37
CA PRO A 285 25.77 -27.47 14.42
C PRO A 285 25.77 -28.33 13.15
N LEU A 286 26.80 -28.17 12.32
CA LEU A 286 27.09 -29.06 11.19
C LEU A 286 27.41 -30.45 11.75
N GLN A 287 26.40 -31.19 12.21
CA GLN A 287 26.56 -32.57 12.63
C GLN A 287 26.61 -33.42 11.37
N ASP A 288 27.81 -33.91 11.08
CA ASP A 288 28.08 -35.04 10.20
C ASP A 288 27.40 -36.28 10.78
N THR A 289 26.14 -36.51 10.43
CA THR A 289 25.37 -37.69 10.88
C THR A 289 25.60 -38.85 9.91
N SER A 290 26.82 -39.40 9.91
CA SER A 290 27.07 -40.75 9.40
C SER A 290 26.70 -41.85 10.41
N SER A 291 26.00 -41.52 11.50
CA SER A 291 25.52 -42.48 12.49
C SER A 291 24.00 -42.57 12.44
N GLU A 292 23.47 -43.75 12.18
CA GLU A 292 22.03 -44.12 12.14
C GLU A 292 21.28 -43.96 13.49
N ASP A 293 21.74 -43.09 14.40
CA ASP A 293 21.22 -42.95 15.75
C ASP A 293 20.90 -41.48 16.06
N THR A 294 19.90 -40.92 15.37
CA THR A 294 19.38 -39.58 15.68
C THR A 294 17.87 -39.52 15.46
N LEU A 295 17.14 -40.46 16.07
CA LEU A 295 15.68 -40.43 16.19
C LEU A 295 15.18 -39.63 17.41
N ALA A 296 16.02 -38.79 18.01
CA ALA A 296 15.64 -37.97 19.16
C ALA A 296 16.50 -36.70 19.25
N VAL A 297 16.36 -35.77 18.30
CA VAL A 297 16.32 -34.38 18.75
C VAL A 297 14.87 -34.18 19.16
N GLU A 298 14.60 -34.39 20.45
CA GLU A 298 13.34 -33.95 21.06
C GLU A 298 13.08 -32.53 20.55
N SER A 299 11.83 -32.26 20.11
CA SER A 299 11.37 -30.93 19.71
C SER A 299 12.16 -29.88 20.48
N PRO A 300 12.90 -28.96 19.82
CA PRO A 300 13.56 -27.89 20.56
C PRO A 300 12.49 -27.33 21.47
N VAL A 301 12.78 -27.48 22.75
CA VAL A 301 11.91 -27.27 23.89
C VAL A 301 10.91 -26.15 23.55
N TYR A 302 9.61 -26.45 23.67
CA TYR A 302 8.40 -25.59 23.50
C TYR A 302 8.42 -24.25 24.28
N ILE A 303 9.60 -23.79 24.73
CA ILE A 303 9.85 -22.69 25.65
C ILE A 303 10.73 -21.60 25.00
N GLN A 304 11.26 -21.80 23.78
CA GLN A 304 11.98 -20.73 23.04
C GLN A 304 11.15 -20.20 21.87
N ALA A 305 11.11 -18.86 21.71
CA ALA A 305 10.42 -18.21 20.62
C ALA A 305 11.05 -18.61 19.27
N PRO A 306 10.26 -18.89 18.21
CA PRO A 306 10.77 -19.42 16.95
C PRO A 306 11.88 -18.57 16.33
N GLN A 307 11.81 -17.26 16.54
CA GLN A 307 12.81 -16.30 16.10
C GLN A 307 14.24 -16.54 16.66
N THR A 308 14.42 -17.37 17.69
CA THR A 308 15.76 -17.67 18.21
C THR A 308 16.45 -18.84 17.51
N PHE A 309 15.73 -19.60 16.68
CA PHE A 309 16.26 -20.80 16.01
C PHE A 309 15.87 -20.91 14.53
N ALA A 310 14.92 -20.09 14.08
CA ALA A 310 14.46 -20.05 12.69
C ALA A 310 14.98 -18.82 11.95
N CYS A 311 15.07 -18.91 10.62
CA CYS A 311 15.39 -17.76 9.76
C CYS A 311 14.13 -17.12 9.18
N VAL A 312 13.15 -17.92 8.76
CA VAL A 312 11.83 -17.44 8.34
C VAL A 312 10.76 -18.06 9.24
N VAL A 313 9.82 -17.24 9.72
CA VAL A 313 8.79 -17.60 10.69
C VAL A 313 7.39 -17.29 10.14
N PHE A 314 6.54 -18.30 10.21
CA PHE A 314 5.10 -18.23 9.94
C PHE A 314 4.35 -18.81 11.14
N ASP A 315 3.98 -17.98 12.11
CA ASP A 315 3.34 -18.43 13.35
C ASP A 315 2.14 -17.59 13.81
N ASN A 316 1.60 -16.75 12.93
CA ASN A 316 0.51 -15.82 13.24
C ASN A 316 -0.70 -16.03 12.31
N ASN A 317 -0.99 -17.28 11.93
CA ASN A 317 -2.07 -17.69 11.02
C ASN A 317 -1.94 -17.13 9.58
N GLU A 318 -0.71 -17.04 9.07
CA GLU A 318 -0.44 -16.75 7.66
C GLU A 318 -1.20 -17.71 6.73
N THR A 319 -1.67 -17.22 5.59
CA THR A 319 -2.45 -18.00 4.61
C THR A 319 -1.62 -18.29 3.36
N GLU A 320 -2.20 -18.96 2.37
CA GLU A 320 -1.54 -19.17 1.06
C GLU A 320 -1.21 -17.85 0.33
N GLU A 321 -1.79 -16.73 0.75
CA GLU A 321 -1.51 -15.37 0.27
C GLU A 321 -0.25 -14.75 0.89
N SER A 322 0.30 -15.37 1.94
CA SER A 322 1.63 -15.08 2.48
C SER A 322 2.67 -15.86 1.67
N ILE A 323 3.36 -15.16 0.77
CA ILE A 323 4.22 -15.79 -0.24
C ILE A 323 5.69 -15.47 0.05
N LEU A 324 6.52 -16.52 0.12
CA LEU A 324 7.99 -16.42 0.11
C LEU A 324 8.51 -16.96 -1.22
N GLU A 325 9.24 -16.13 -1.97
CA GLU A 325 9.69 -16.47 -3.32
C GLU A 325 11.14 -16.07 -3.62
N ASN A 326 11.91 -16.99 -4.22
CA ASN A 326 13.28 -16.74 -4.68
C ASN A 326 14.33 -16.50 -3.58
N PHE A 327 14.18 -17.18 -2.44
CA PHE A 327 15.11 -17.09 -1.31
C PHE A 327 16.00 -18.34 -1.16
N ILE A 328 17.26 -18.11 -0.84
CA ILE A 328 18.20 -19.09 -0.29
C ILE A 328 18.13 -18.95 1.24
N VAL A 329 17.79 -20.02 1.94
CA VAL A 329 17.71 -20.02 3.42
C VAL A 329 18.71 -21.01 3.96
N THR A 330 19.71 -20.56 4.73
CA THR A 330 20.84 -21.42 5.07
C THR A 330 21.44 -21.18 6.44
N GLY A 331 22.06 -22.23 6.96
CA GLY A 331 22.94 -22.17 8.12
C GLY A 331 22.20 -21.85 9.41
N VAL A 332 21.01 -22.41 9.64
CA VAL A 332 20.26 -22.26 10.91
C VAL A 332 19.63 -23.58 11.35
N PHE A 333 19.15 -23.65 12.59
CA PHE A 333 18.49 -24.86 13.08
C PHE A 333 17.21 -25.19 12.30
N ALA A 334 16.32 -24.22 12.08
CA ALA A 334 15.19 -24.35 11.18
C ALA A 334 15.29 -23.27 10.09
N GLY A 335 15.44 -23.65 8.83
CA GLY A 335 15.45 -22.68 7.73
C GLY A 335 14.14 -21.90 7.72
N ILE A 336 13.05 -22.63 7.52
CA ILE A 336 11.69 -22.11 7.54
C ILE A 336 10.92 -22.82 8.65
N TYR A 337 10.30 -22.04 9.54
CA TYR A 337 9.43 -22.51 10.59
C TYR A 337 7.98 -22.14 10.30
N CYS A 338 7.08 -23.11 10.36
CA CYS A 338 5.64 -22.90 10.31
C CYS A 338 5.00 -23.50 11.57
N GLY A 339 4.42 -22.65 12.41
CA GLY A 339 3.62 -23.08 13.55
C GLY A 339 2.15 -23.14 13.18
N SER A 340 1.44 -22.02 13.30
CA SER A 340 0.04 -21.87 12.87
C SER A 340 -0.17 -21.50 11.40
N GLY A 341 0.85 -20.97 10.71
CA GLY A 341 0.74 -20.48 9.33
C GLY A 341 0.71 -21.57 8.25
N SER A 342 0.04 -21.28 7.14
CA SER A 342 -0.03 -22.11 5.92
C SER A 342 0.37 -21.31 4.66
N PRO A 343 1.60 -20.76 4.61
CA PRO A 343 2.10 -19.93 3.52
C PRO A 343 2.32 -20.68 2.21
N THR A 344 2.52 -19.92 1.13
CA THR A 344 3.04 -20.42 -0.15
C THR A 344 4.54 -20.17 -0.23
N ILE A 345 5.33 -21.24 -0.33
CA ILE A 345 6.78 -21.21 -0.46
C ILE A 345 7.13 -21.66 -1.87
N LYS A 346 7.65 -20.76 -2.70
CA LYS A 346 7.96 -21.08 -4.11
C LYS A 346 9.38 -20.67 -4.48
N ASN A 347 10.02 -21.45 -5.35
CA ASN A 347 11.37 -21.14 -5.83
C ASN A 347 12.33 -20.86 -4.66
N VAL A 348 12.33 -21.69 -3.61
CA VAL A 348 13.22 -21.51 -2.46
C VAL A 348 14.32 -22.56 -2.50
N THR A 349 15.53 -22.20 -2.08
CA THR A 349 16.63 -23.15 -1.82
C THR A 349 16.96 -23.16 -0.33
N SER A 350 16.45 -24.15 0.40
CA SER A 350 16.72 -24.34 1.83
C SER A 350 17.79 -25.40 2.04
N VAL A 351 18.96 -24.96 2.49
CA VAL A 351 20.20 -25.77 2.47
C VAL A 351 21.01 -25.59 3.75
N ARG A 352 21.75 -26.63 4.15
CA ARG A 352 22.67 -26.58 5.30
C ARG A 352 21.99 -26.13 6.61
N ASN A 353 20.70 -26.41 6.77
CA ASN A 353 19.98 -26.19 8.01
C ASN A 353 19.90 -27.48 8.82
N GLY A 354 19.39 -27.41 10.05
CA GLY A 354 18.91 -28.62 10.75
C GLY A 354 17.69 -29.18 10.03
N TYR A 355 16.62 -28.39 10.04
CA TYR A 355 15.42 -28.60 9.26
C TYR A 355 15.38 -27.60 8.10
N GLY A 356 15.16 -28.06 6.87
CA GLY A 356 14.96 -27.15 5.75
C GLY A 356 13.60 -26.43 5.85
N LEU A 357 12.55 -27.19 6.12
CA LEU A 357 11.21 -26.76 6.55
C LEU A 357 10.81 -27.52 7.81
N ALA A 358 10.35 -26.81 8.85
CA ALA A 358 9.87 -27.36 10.11
C ALA A 358 8.43 -26.90 10.39
N VAL A 359 7.48 -27.81 10.23
CA VAL A 359 6.08 -27.58 10.61
C VAL A 359 5.83 -28.15 12.02
N TRP A 360 5.76 -27.28 13.03
CA TRP A 360 5.41 -27.64 14.42
C TRP A 360 4.21 -26.85 14.90
N GLY A 361 3.04 -27.28 14.45
CA GLY A 361 1.76 -26.70 14.80
C GLY A 361 0.68 -27.18 13.83
N PRO A 362 -0.49 -26.51 13.81
CA PRO A 362 -1.58 -26.87 12.90
C PRO A 362 -1.38 -26.39 11.45
N GLY A 363 -0.34 -25.58 11.18
CA GLY A 363 -0.05 -25.05 9.86
C GLY A 363 0.22 -26.12 8.80
N ASN A 364 -0.05 -25.80 7.54
CA ASN A 364 0.22 -26.66 6.40
C ASN A 364 0.70 -25.84 5.18
N PRO A 365 1.98 -25.42 5.16
CA PRO A 365 2.53 -24.66 4.04
C PRO A 365 2.48 -25.47 2.74
N SER A 366 2.30 -24.77 1.61
CA SER A 366 2.52 -25.33 0.28
C SER A 366 3.92 -24.99 -0.20
N VAL A 367 4.60 -25.97 -0.81
CA VAL A 367 5.97 -25.83 -1.31
C VAL A 367 5.98 -26.20 -2.79
N ASP A 368 6.45 -25.29 -3.64
CA ASP A 368 6.48 -25.44 -5.08
C ASP A 368 7.84 -25.07 -5.66
N SER A 369 8.30 -25.80 -6.69
CA SER A 369 9.48 -25.43 -7.48
C SER A 369 10.74 -25.15 -6.65
N SER A 370 10.91 -25.82 -5.52
CA SER A 370 11.93 -25.51 -4.51
C SER A 370 12.98 -26.61 -4.39
N ILE A 371 14.11 -26.32 -3.73
CA ILE A 371 15.18 -27.27 -3.43
C ILE A 371 15.42 -27.30 -1.92
N PHE A 372 15.27 -28.48 -1.31
CA PHE A 372 15.62 -28.74 0.09
C PHE A 372 16.72 -29.79 0.12
N TRP A 373 17.96 -29.38 0.42
CA TRP A 373 19.13 -30.23 0.23
C TRP A 373 20.23 -30.00 1.27
N GLY A 374 20.84 -31.08 1.77
CA GLY A 374 21.95 -31.01 2.73
C GLY A 374 21.53 -30.45 4.09
N ASN A 375 20.26 -30.64 4.48
CA ASN A 375 19.79 -30.31 5.82
C ASN A 375 20.07 -31.49 6.75
N SER A 376 20.63 -31.26 7.95
CA SER A 376 21.20 -32.34 8.78
C SER A 376 20.17 -33.22 9.48
N ILE A 377 18.97 -32.72 9.75
CA ILE A 377 17.90 -33.45 10.46
C ILE A 377 16.80 -33.87 9.49
N ALA A 378 16.17 -32.92 8.79
CA ALA A 378 15.17 -33.21 7.77
C ALA A 378 15.09 -32.11 6.71
N ASP A 379 14.83 -32.48 5.47
CA ASP A 379 14.67 -31.52 4.37
C ASP A 379 13.32 -30.80 4.48
N CYS A 380 12.24 -31.58 4.56
CA CYS A 380 10.89 -31.08 4.84
C CYS A 380 10.24 -31.93 5.95
N PHE A 381 9.94 -31.31 7.09
CA PHE A 381 9.15 -31.90 8.15
C PHE A 381 7.74 -31.30 8.13
N GLY A 382 6.83 -31.95 7.39
CA GLY A 382 5.46 -31.47 7.15
C GLY A 382 5.33 -30.64 5.85
N GLY A 383 4.16 -30.04 5.66
CA GLY A 383 3.80 -29.27 4.45
C GLY A 383 3.39 -30.15 3.26
N THR A 384 2.87 -29.50 2.23
CA THR A 384 2.50 -30.13 0.95
C THR A 384 3.50 -29.71 -0.13
N VAL A 385 4.29 -30.67 -0.64
CA VAL A 385 5.43 -30.38 -1.53
C VAL A 385 5.13 -30.87 -2.96
N SER A 386 5.31 -30.02 -3.96
CA SER A 386 5.20 -30.37 -5.38
C SER A 386 6.33 -29.74 -6.22
N TYR A 387 6.63 -30.37 -7.35
CA TYR A 387 7.62 -29.91 -8.34
C TYR A 387 8.96 -29.48 -7.71
N SER A 388 9.40 -30.16 -6.66
CA SER A 388 10.55 -29.75 -5.85
C SER A 388 11.61 -30.84 -5.76
N CYS A 389 12.86 -30.44 -5.53
CA CYS A 389 13.97 -31.35 -5.29
C CYS A 389 14.22 -31.49 -3.78
N VAL A 390 14.00 -32.69 -3.23
CA VAL A 390 14.14 -32.97 -1.79
C VAL A 390 15.09 -34.15 -1.60
N GLU A 391 16.20 -33.95 -0.89
CA GLU A 391 17.28 -34.95 -0.76
C GLU A 391 16.79 -36.31 -0.26
N ARG A 392 16.04 -36.33 0.84
CA ARG A 392 15.45 -37.57 1.39
C ARG A 392 14.11 -37.96 0.75
N GLY A 393 13.70 -37.24 -0.30
CA GLY A 393 12.44 -37.41 -1.01
C GLY A 393 11.22 -36.84 -0.26
N ALA A 394 10.19 -36.45 -1.02
CA ALA A 394 8.90 -36.02 -0.50
C ALA A 394 7.77 -36.53 -1.40
N PRO A 395 6.63 -36.98 -0.83
CA PRO A 395 5.46 -37.31 -1.64
C PRO A 395 4.92 -36.05 -2.32
N GLY A 396 4.38 -36.21 -3.53
CA GLY A 396 3.80 -35.09 -4.29
C GLY A 396 4.08 -35.21 -5.78
N GLU A 397 3.33 -34.47 -6.58
CA GLU A 397 3.51 -34.44 -8.03
C GLU A 397 4.82 -33.74 -8.40
N GLY A 398 5.57 -34.31 -9.35
CA GLY A 398 6.75 -33.66 -9.92
C GLY A 398 7.98 -33.58 -9.02
N ASN A 399 7.92 -34.09 -7.78
CA ASN A 399 9.08 -34.09 -6.88
C ASN A 399 10.18 -35.04 -7.37
N ILE A 400 11.43 -34.63 -7.18
CA ILE A 400 12.63 -35.41 -7.47
C ILE A 400 13.54 -35.49 -6.24
N ALA A 401 14.36 -36.54 -6.19
CA ALA A 401 15.38 -36.73 -5.15
C ALA A 401 16.72 -37.06 -5.83
N LEU A 402 17.16 -36.15 -6.70
CA LEU A 402 18.40 -36.25 -7.46
C LEU A 402 19.32 -35.10 -7.07
N GLU A 403 20.63 -35.35 -7.06
CA GLU A 403 21.64 -34.33 -6.75
C GLU A 403 21.38 -33.04 -7.57
N PRO A 404 21.16 -31.88 -6.92
CA PRO A 404 20.88 -30.63 -7.60
C PRO A 404 22.04 -30.14 -8.47
N LEU A 405 23.27 -30.64 -8.24
CA LEU A 405 24.46 -30.22 -8.96
C LEU A 405 24.66 -28.71 -8.86
N PHE A 406 24.79 -28.22 -7.63
CA PHE A 406 25.18 -26.83 -7.34
C PHE A 406 26.61 -26.55 -7.76
N ALA A 407 26.88 -25.32 -8.19
CA ALA A 407 28.19 -24.90 -8.66
C ALA A 407 29.29 -24.94 -7.58
N ASP A 408 29.00 -24.42 -6.39
CA ASP A 408 29.89 -24.52 -5.23
C ASP A 408 29.06 -24.48 -3.93
N PHE A 409 28.51 -25.64 -3.57
CA PHE A 409 27.70 -25.82 -2.35
C PHE A 409 28.40 -25.34 -1.07
N SER A 410 29.73 -25.46 -1.01
CA SER A 410 30.52 -25.11 0.17
C SER A 410 30.67 -23.59 0.36
N LYS A 411 30.74 -22.85 -0.76
CA LYS A 411 30.91 -21.40 -0.78
C LYS A 411 29.61 -20.62 -1.00
N GLY A 412 28.48 -21.31 -1.12
CA GLY A 412 27.16 -20.69 -1.27
C GLY A 412 26.80 -20.31 -2.71
N ASP A 413 27.50 -20.83 -3.72
CA ASP A 413 27.08 -20.70 -5.12
C ASP A 413 26.10 -21.83 -5.45
N TYR A 414 24.81 -21.55 -5.25
CA TYR A 414 23.71 -22.49 -5.47
C TYR A 414 23.12 -22.42 -6.89
N HIS A 415 23.79 -21.76 -7.84
CA HIS A 415 23.42 -21.88 -9.24
C HIS A 415 23.60 -23.34 -9.72
N LEU A 416 22.67 -23.80 -10.56
CA LEU A 416 22.65 -25.18 -11.06
C LEU A 416 23.61 -25.36 -12.24
N LEU A 417 24.48 -26.37 -12.23
CA LEU A 417 25.41 -26.64 -13.33
C LEU A 417 24.67 -26.85 -14.66
N SER A 418 25.19 -26.26 -15.75
CA SER A 418 24.58 -26.36 -17.09
C SER A 418 25.60 -26.40 -18.23
N GLU A 419 25.44 -27.39 -19.13
CA GLU A 419 26.17 -27.47 -20.40
C GLU A 419 25.73 -26.42 -21.42
N ARG A 420 24.66 -25.65 -21.16
CA ARG A 420 24.17 -24.57 -22.02
C ARG A 420 24.52 -23.19 -21.47
N GLY A 421 24.66 -23.10 -20.16
CA GLY A 421 25.29 -22.00 -19.48
C GLY A 421 24.65 -21.73 -18.13
N ARG A 422 25.51 -21.43 -17.17
CA ARG A 422 25.16 -21.04 -15.81
C ARG A 422 25.76 -19.68 -15.50
N TYR A 423 25.07 -18.85 -14.74
CA TYR A 423 25.63 -17.59 -14.29
C TYR A 423 26.70 -17.82 -13.20
N ASN A 424 27.84 -17.14 -13.32
CA ASN A 424 28.89 -17.14 -12.32
C ASN A 424 28.98 -15.74 -11.71
N PRO A 425 28.50 -15.54 -10.47
CA PRO A 425 28.45 -14.22 -9.86
C PRO A 425 29.83 -13.61 -9.59
N SER A 426 30.85 -14.44 -9.31
CA SER A 426 32.22 -13.97 -9.05
C SER A 426 32.90 -13.37 -10.29
N LEU A 427 32.45 -13.76 -11.48
CA LEU A 427 32.98 -13.30 -12.76
C LEU A 427 32.00 -12.43 -13.53
N SER A 428 30.77 -12.26 -13.01
CA SER A 428 29.65 -11.58 -13.67
C SER A 428 29.45 -12.04 -15.13
N GLN A 429 29.58 -13.35 -15.38
CA GLN A 429 29.50 -13.92 -16.73
C GLN A 429 28.83 -15.29 -16.74
N TRP A 430 28.36 -15.70 -17.92
CA TRP A 430 27.85 -17.04 -18.15
C TRP A 430 28.99 -17.99 -18.49
N VAL A 431 29.04 -19.15 -17.82
CA VAL A 431 30.04 -20.21 -18.02
C VAL A 431 29.35 -21.50 -18.45
N LEU A 432 30.08 -22.36 -19.17
CA LEU A 432 29.61 -23.70 -19.54
C LEU A 432 30.18 -24.72 -18.56
N ASP A 433 29.34 -25.65 -18.12
CA ASP A 433 29.73 -26.78 -17.29
C ASP A 433 29.70 -28.09 -18.12
N ASP A 434 30.28 -29.17 -17.58
CA ASP A 434 30.34 -30.48 -18.26
C ASP A 434 29.10 -31.36 -18.01
N VAL A 435 28.14 -30.86 -17.22
CA VAL A 435 26.93 -31.59 -16.83
C VAL A 435 25.76 -30.61 -16.67
N THR A 436 24.56 -31.08 -16.99
CA THR A 436 23.31 -30.34 -16.78
C THR A 436 22.56 -30.91 -15.57
N SER A 437 22.23 -30.04 -14.62
CA SER A 437 21.46 -30.39 -13.42
C SER A 437 20.07 -30.96 -13.75
N PRO A 438 19.59 -31.97 -13.01
CA PRO A 438 18.22 -32.46 -13.14
C PRO A 438 17.17 -31.46 -12.65
N CYS A 439 17.57 -30.45 -11.88
CA CYS A 439 16.68 -29.39 -11.38
C CYS A 439 16.40 -28.30 -12.42
N ILE A 440 17.10 -28.32 -13.57
CA ILE A 440 16.92 -27.33 -14.64
C ILE A 440 15.72 -27.69 -15.52
N ALA A 441 14.83 -26.73 -15.73
CA ALA A 441 13.54 -26.85 -16.40
C ALA A 441 12.68 -28.01 -15.85
N SER A 442 12.60 -28.07 -14.51
CA SER A 442 11.92 -29.14 -13.78
C SER A 442 10.93 -28.63 -12.73
N GLY A 443 10.83 -27.31 -12.51
CA GLY A 443 9.84 -26.70 -11.61
C GLY A 443 8.41 -26.84 -12.13
N ASN A 444 7.45 -26.11 -11.57
CA ASN A 444 6.04 -26.25 -11.91
C ASN A 444 5.77 -25.88 -13.39
N PRO A 445 5.04 -26.72 -14.17
CA PRO A 445 4.71 -26.45 -15.57
C PRO A 445 3.94 -25.17 -15.82
N ASN A 446 3.19 -24.70 -14.83
CA ASN A 446 2.28 -23.57 -14.97
C ASN A 446 2.93 -22.25 -14.54
N SER A 447 4.16 -22.29 -14.02
CA SER A 447 4.91 -21.09 -13.66
C SER A 447 5.42 -20.38 -14.90
N ASP A 448 5.45 -19.05 -14.83
CA ASP A 448 5.96 -18.19 -15.90
C ASP A 448 7.50 -18.29 -15.99
N ASP A 449 8.01 -18.78 -17.12
CA ASP A 449 9.43 -18.93 -17.41
C ASP A 449 10.02 -17.77 -18.23
N SER A 450 9.22 -16.75 -18.55
CA SER A 450 9.62 -15.65 -19.45
C SER A 450 10.77 -14.78 -18.91
N ASN A 451 10.95 -14.77 -17.59
CA ASN A 451 12.06 -14.08 -16.92
C ASN A 451 13.36 -14.88 -16.93
N GLU A 452 13.31 -16.20 -17.16
CA GLU A 452 14.53 -17.00 -17.30
C GLU A 452 15.19 -16.78 -18.66
N ARG A 453 16.53 -16.69 -18.66
CA ARG A 453 17.27 -16.43 -19.89
C ARG A 453 17.15 -17.59 -20.88
N MET A 454 16.86 -17.27 -22.14
CA MET A 454 16.87 -18.28 -23.20
C MET A 454 18.29 -18.77 -23.55
N PRO A 455 18.48 -20.07 -23.84
CA PRO A 455 17.45 -21.11 -23.83
C PRO A 455 17.17 -21.61 -22.39
N ASN A 456 15.90 -21.62 -21.97
CA ASN A 456 15.46 -21.95 -20.60
C ASN A 456 14.75 -23.33 -20.52
N GLY A 457 14.59 -24.03 -21.64
CA GLY A 457 13.92 -25.33 -21.66
C GLY A 457 12.39 -25.30 -21.59
N GLY A 458 11.76 -24.12 -21.56
CA GLY A 458 10.29 -23.94 -21.59
C GLY A 458 9.57 -24.27 -20.28
N ARG A 459 10.30 -24.22 -19.16
CA ARG A 459 9.79 -24.41 -17.80
C ARG A 459 10.84 -23.85 -16.84
N ILE A 460 10.42 -23.25 -15.73
CA ILE A 460 11.35 -22.73 -14.73
C ILE A 460 12.24 -23.81 -14.12
N ASN A 461 13.42 -23.39 -13.69
CA ASN A 461 14.28 -24.19 -12.82
C ASN A 461 13.65 -24.34 -11.42
N MET A 462 14.01 -25.42 -10.71
CA MET A 462 13.73 -25.50 -9.28
C MET A 462 14.74 -24.66 -8.49
N GLY A 463 14.34 -24.15 -7.33
CA GLY A 463 15.18 -23.45 -6.36
C GLY A 463 15.16 -21.93 -6.48
N ALA A 464 16.01 -21.27 -5.69
CA ALA A 464 16.05 -19.81 -5.50
C ALA A 464 16.20 -19.00 -6.79
N TYR A 465 16.82 -19.57 -7.82
CA TYR A 465 17.02 -18.92 -9.11
C TYR A 465 15.91 -19.19 -10.12
N GLY A 466 14.96 -20.08 -9.82
CA GLY A 466 13.84 -20.41 -10.70
C GLY A 466 12.98 -19.18 -11.01
N GLY A 467 12.70 -18.92 -12.27
CA GLY A 467 11.95 -17.74 -12.70
C GLY A 467 12.73 -16.42 -12.65
N LEU A 468 14.05 -16.44 -12.36
CA LEU A 468 14.91 -15.25 -12.40
C LEU A 468 15.83 -15.24 -13.62
N TYR A 469 16.34 -14.05 -13.96
CA TYR A 469 17.23 -13.87 -15.12
C TYR A 469 18.55 -14.66 -15.03
N GLN A 470 19.03 -14.91 -13.81
CA GLN A 470 20.25 -15.67 -13.55
C GLN A 470 20.04 -17.20 -13.50
N ALA A 471 18.82 -17.67 -13.77
CA ALA A 471 18.51 -19.09 -13.91
C ALA A 471 19.40 -19.77 -14.96
N SER A 472 19.94 -20.94 -14.62
CA SER A 472 20.76 -21.75 -15.52
C SER A 472 19.97 -22.22 -16.75
N MET A 473 20.65 -22.26 -17.90
CA MET A 473 20.02 -22.49 -19.20
C MET A 473 19.85 -23.99 -19.51
N LYS A 474 18.87 -24.32 -20.36
CA LYS A 474 18.65 -25.65 -20.95
C LYS A 474 18.24 -25.53 -22.40
N ALA A 475 18.70 -26.45 -23.24
CA ALA A 475 18.31 -26.47 -24.64
C ALA A 475 16.79 -26.54 -24.78
N TRP A 476 16.24 -25.76 -25.71
CA TRP A 476 14.81 -25.78 -26.00
C TRP A 476 14.39 -27.19 -26.45
N PRO A 477 13.38 -27.81 -25.83
CA PRO A 477 13.05 -29.22 -26.07
C PRO A 477 12.44 -29.45 -27.46
N LEU A 478 11.81 -28.44 -28.05
CA LEU A 478 11.11 -28.52 -29.33
C LEU A 478 11.92 -27.84 -30.43
N SER A 479 12.85 -28.57 -31.07
CA SER A 479 13.74 -27.96 -32.08
C SER A 479 13.03 -27.34 -33.31
N ALA A 480 11.76 -27.70 -33.54
CA ALA A 480 10.93 -27.18 -34.64
C ALA A 480 10.00 -26.03 -34.21
N ASP A 481 9.96 -25.72 -32.91
CA ASP A 481 9.29 -24.56 -32.35
C ASP A 481 10.27 -23.38 -32.44
N THR A 482 10.18 -22.68 -33.56
CA THR A 482 11.09 -21.60 -33.96
C THR A 482 10.68 -20.25 -33.39
N ASN A 483 9.40 -20.06 -33.07
CA ASN A 483 8.92 -18.86 -32.38
C ASN A 483 8.95 -19.00 -30.85
N ARG A 484 9.18 -20.22 -30.33
CA ARG A 484 9.32 -20.57 -28.91
C ARG A 484 8.04 -20.31 -28.12
N ASP A 485 6.88 -20.53 -28.73
CA ASP A 485 5.57 -20.42 -28.07
C ASP A 485 5.14 -21.73 -27.37
N GLY A 486 5.99 -22.76 -27.41
CA GLY A 486 5.75 -24.07 -26.83
C GLY A 486 4.92 -25.00 -27.72
N ILE A 487 4.50 -24.56 -28.91
CA ILE A 487 3.60 -25.29 -29.81
C ILE A 487 4.14 -25.28 -31.25
N VAL A 488 4.64 -26.42 -31.73
CA VAL A 488 5.06 -26.54 -33.14
C VAL A 488 3.84 -26.42 -34.08
N ASN A 489 3.69 -25.29 -34.79
CA ASN A 489 2.53 -24.97 -35.62
C ASN A 489 2.88 -24.12 -36.89
N MET A 490 1.88 -23.54 -37.56
CA MET A 490 2.09 -22.76 -38.79
C MET A 490 2.90 -21.47 -38.59
N PRO A 491 2.69 -20.69 -37.50
CA PRO A 491 3.60 -19.63 -37.08
C PRO A 491 5.10 -20.01 -37.05
N ASP A 492 5.45 -21.22 -36.61
CA ASP A 492 6.84 -21.68 -36.68
C ASP A 492 7.33 -21.86 -38.09
N LEU A 493 6.53 -22.53 -38.92
CA LEU A 493 6.86 -22.70 -40.33
C LEU A 493 7.01 -21.35 -41.03
N ALA A 494 6.20 -20.36 -40.66
CA ALA A 494 6.29 -19.00 -41.18
C ALA A 494 7.60 -18.31 -40.75
N THR A 495 8.00 -18.44 -39.48
CA THR A 495 9.27 -17.90 -38.95
C THR A 495 10.48 -18.55 -39.63
N LEU A 496 10.44 -19.87 -39.79
CA LEU A 496 11.45 -20.61 -40.54
C LEU A 496 11.48 -20.18 -42.02
N ALA A 497 10.31 -20.03 -42.66
CA ALA A 497 10.20 -19.61 -44.06
C ALA A 497 10.69 -18.17 -44.28
N GLN A 498 10.48 -17.27 -43.31
CA GLN A 498 10.94 -15.88 -43.38
C GLN A 498 12.47 -15.77 -43.35
N SER A 499 13.13 -16.68 -42.62
CA SER A 499 14.59 -16.77 -42.55
C SER A 499 15.20 -17.69 -43.62
N TRP A 500 14.37 -18.35 -44.43
CA TRP A 500 14.81 -19.27 -45.48
C TRP A 500 15.60 -18.51 -46.55
N LEU A 501 16.85 -18.95 -46.80
CA LEU A 501 17.83 -18.33 -47.70
C LEU A 501 18.50 -17.04 -47.20
N MET A 502 18.23 -16.57 -45.97
CA MET A 502 19.03 -15.48 -45.41
C MET A 502 20.46 -15.98 -45.16
N LYS A 503 21.45 -15.25 -45.69
CA LYS A 503 22.88 -15.48 -45.41
C LYS A 503 23.28 -14.62 -44.21
N VAL A 504 23.99 -15.21 -43.26
CA VAL A 504 24.76 -14.46 -42.28
C VAL A 504 25.94 -13.83 -43.03
N GLU A 505 26.07 -12.50 -42.96
CA GLU A 505 27.23 -11.78 -43.51
C GLU A 505 28.48 -11.96 -42.65
#